data_AF-A0A258GAR3-F1
#
_entry.id   AF-A0A258GAR3-F1
#
_cell.length_a   1.000
_cell.length_b   1.000
_cell.length_c   1.000
_cell.angle_alpha   90.00
_cell.angle_beta   90.00
_cell.angle_gamma   90.00
#
_symmetry.space_group_name_H-M   'P 1'
#
loop_
_entity.id
_entity.type
_entity.pdbx_description
1 polymer ?
#
loop_
_entity_poly.entity_id
_entity_poly.type
_entity_poly.pdbx_seq_one_letter_code
_entity_poly.pdbx_strand_id
1 'polypeptide(L)'
;MSQKKTRFSGFVDFIRTQGVVGLAVGLAIGTAAGDTVKKLVQAFIDPIVQLIVGSQEGLQAASFTVEIGNRQGEFMYGAFISSLITLIAVALVVYVVVHVLKLDKLDKKKD
;
A
#
# COMPACT_ATOMS: atom_id res chain seq x y z
N MET A 1 -12.95 -20.08 -47.32
CA MET A 1 -12.97 -18.74 -46.71
C MET A 1 -12.02 -18.72 -45.53
N SER A 2 -10.87 -18.06 -45.68
CA SER A 2 -9.78 -18.07 -44.70
C SER A 2 -10.11 -17.06 -43.58
N GLN A 3 -10.56 -17.56 -42.44
CA GLN A 3 -10.78 -16.77 -41.23
C GLN A 3 -9.41 -16.39 -40.64
N LYS A 4 -8.98 -15.17 -40.96
CA LYS A 4 -7.82 -14.52 -40.34
C LYS A 4 -8.20 -14.21 -38.89
N LYS A 5 -8.08 -15.18 -37.97
CA LYS A 5 -8.13 -14.91 -36.53
C LYS A 5 -6.97 -13.99 -36.19
N THR A 6 -7.25 -12.69 -36.19
CA THR A 6 -6.31 -11.65 -35.78
C THR A 6 -5.83 -12.00 -34.37
N ARG A 7 -4.52 -12.01 -34.12
CA ARG A 7 -3.91 -12.34 -32.82
C ARG A 7 -4.59 -11.63 -31.63
N PHE A 8 -5.20 -10.49 -31.89
CA PHE A 8 -6.02 -9.72 -30.97
C PHE A 8 -7.24 -10.48 -30.39
N SER A 9 -7.95 -11.27 -31.20
CA SER A 9 -9.08 -12.09 -30.72
C SER A 9 -8.59 -13.20 -29.78
N GLY A 10 -7.46 -13.84 -30.09
CA GLY A 10 -6.87 -14.87 -29.21
C GLY A 10 -6.37 -14.31 -27.87
N PHE A 11 -5.87 -13.07 -27.86
CA PHE A 11 -5.44 -12.40 -26.64
C PHE A 11 -6.62 -11.98 -25.75
N VAL A 12 -7.69 -11.42 -26.33
CA VAL A 12 -8.90 -11.07 -25.58
C VAL A 12 -9.55 -12.32 -24.97
N ASP A 13 -9.61 -13.42 -25.72
CA ASP A 13 -10.11 -14.70 -25.20
C ASP A 13 -9.21 -15.24 -24.08
N PHE A 14 -7.89 -15.11 -24.19
CA PHE A 14 -6.94 -15.51 -23.14
C PHE A 14 -7.13 -14.72 -21.84
N ILE A 15 -7.19 -13.39 -21.90
CA ILE A 15 -7.40 -12.53 -20.71
C ILE A 15 -8.74 -12.87 -20.04
N ARG A 16 -9.79 -13.13 -20.82
CA ARG A 16 -11.10 -13.53 -20.29
C ARG A 16 -11.06 -14.92 -19.63
N THR A 17 -10.40 -15.89 -20.25
CA THR A 17 -10.33 -17.27 -19.75
C THR A 17 -9.49 -17.39 -18.48
N GLN A 18 -8.44 -16.60 -18.35
CA GLN A 18 -7.51 -16.64 -17.22
C GLN A 18 -7.93 -15.70 -16.06
N GLY A 19 -9.10 -15.07 -16.12
CA GLY A 19 -9.57 -14.15 -15.07
C GLY A 19 -8.71 -12.89 -14.89
N VAL A 20 -7.81 -12.59 -15.83
CA VAL A 20 -6.82 -11.50 -15.75
C VAL A 20 -7.50 -10.13 -15.68
N VAL A 21 -8.69 -9.97 -16.30
CA VAL A 21 -9.48 -8.74 -16.18
C VAL A 21 -9.83 -8.44 -14.72
N GLY A 22 -10.27 -9.46 -13.96
CA GLY A 22 -10.64 -9.28 -12.56
C GLY A 22 -9.45 -8.90 -11.68
N LEU A 23 -8.30 -9.53 -11.92
CA LEU A 23 -7.04 -9.18 -11.25
C LEU A 23 -6.59 -7.75 -11.58
N ALA A 24 -6.68 -7.34 -12.84
CA ALA A 24 -6.29 -6.00 -13.28
C ALA A 24 -7.17 -4.91 -12.64
N VAL A 25 -8.49 -5.12 -12.62
CA VAL A 25 -9.44 -4.20 -11.99
C VAL A 25 -9.24 -4.17 -10.47
N GLY A 26 -9.09 -5.33 -9.84
CA GLY A 26 -8.84 -5.45 -8.40
C GLY A 26 -7.56 -4.74 -7.98
N LEU A 27 -6.47 -4.89 -8.74
CA LEU A 27 -5.22 -4.18 -8.49
C LEU A 27 -5.39 -2.66 -8.69
N ALA A 28 -6.01 -2.22 -9.78
CA ALA A 28 -6.20 -0.80 -10.06
C ALA A 28 -7.01 -0.09 -8.97
N ILE A 29 -8.14 -0.68 -8.56
CA ILE A 29 -8.97 -0.14 -7.47
C ILE A 29 -8.24 -0.26 -6.13
N GLY A 30 -7.57 -1.39 -5.88
CA GLY A 30 -6.83 -1.61 -4.64
C GLY A 30 -5.70 -0.60 -4.44
N THR A 31 -4.95 -0.28 -5.49
CA THR A 31 -3.91 0.76 -5.46
C THR A 31 -4.52 2.14 -5.19
N ALA A 32 -5.58 2.53 -5.90
CA ALA A 32 -6.22 3.82 -5.70
C ALA A 32 -6.84 3.98 -4.29
N ALA A 33 -7.47 2.91 -3.78
CA ALA A 33 -8.00 2.88 -2.42
C ALA A 33 -6.87 2.96 -1.37
N GLY A 34 -5.79 2.20 -1.56
CA GLY A 34 -4.60 2.24 -0.71
C GLY A 34 -3.98 3.64 -0.65
N ASP A 35 -3.84 4.31 -1.80
CA ASP A 35 -3.34 5.68 -1.88
C ASP A 35 -4.24 6.68 -1.14
N THR A 36 -5.55 6.49 -1.23
CA THR A 36 -6.52 7.33 -0.52
C THR A 36 -6.37 7.20 1.00
N VAL A 37 -6.24 5.97 1.50
CA VAL A 37 -6.02 5.73 2.93
C VAL A 37 -4.67 6.26 3.38
N LYS A 38 -3.61 6.07 2.57
CA LYS A 38 -2.29 6.62 2.87
C LYS A 38 -2.32 8.15 3.01
N LYS A 39 -3.00 8.85 2.10
CA LYS A 39 -3.17 10.31 2.18
C LYS A 39 -3.97 10.73 3.42
N LEU A 40 -4.99 9.96 3.80
CA LEU A 40 -5.74 10.20 5.03
C LEU A 40 -4.83 10.08 6.27
N VAL A 41 -3.99 9.05 6.33
CA VAL A 41 -3.00 8.87 7.39
C VAL A 41 -2.01 10.03 7.42
N GLN A 42 -1.48 10.43 6.27
CA GLN A 42 -0.56 11.56 6.16
C GLN A 42 -1.18 12.89 6.59
N ALA A 43 -2.49 13.09 6.34
CA ALA A 43 -3.16 14.33 6.69
C ALA A 43 -3.55 14.41 8.17
N PHE A 44 -3.87 13.29 8.82
CA PHE A 44 -4.43 13.29 10.18
C PHE A 44 -3.54 12.62 11.22
N ILE A 45 -2.87 11.53 10.88
CA ILE A 45 -2.05 10.76 11.82
C ILE A 45 -0.61 11.29 11.86
N ASP A 46 0.00 11.59 10.72
CA ASP A 46 1.38 12.09 10.69
C ASP A 46 1.55 13.38 11.53
N PRO A 47 0.64 14.37 11.52
CA PRO A 47 0.75 15.52 12.42
C PRO A 47 0.70 15.16 13.90
N ILE A 48 -0.11 14.17 14.29
CA ILE A 48 -0.20 13.70 15.69
C ILE A 48 1.11 13.00 16.08
N VAL A 49 1.63 12.16 15.20
CA VAL A 49 2.93 11.51 15.40
C VAL A 49 4.04 12.56 15.50
N GLN A 50 4.01 13.60 14.66
CA GLN A 50 4.96 14.70 14.71
C GLN A 50 4.90 15.50 16.02
N LEU A 51 3.70 15.70 16.58
CA LEU A 51 3.56 16.37 17.88
C LEU A 51 4.13 15.53 19.04
N ILE A 52 4.09 14.20 18.93
CA ILE A 52 4.57 13.28 19.99
C ILE A 52 6.06 12.99 19.86
N VAL A 53 6.53 12.71 18.65
CA VAL A 53 7.89 12.22 18.36
C VAL A 53 8.84 13.36 17.93
N GLY A 54 8.31 14.53 17.60
CA GLY A 54 9.06 15.65 17.01
C GLY A 54 9.01 15.63 15.48
N SER A 55 9.98 16.23 14.80
CA SER A 55 9.95 16.27 13.34
C SER A 55 10.12 14.87 12.75
N GLN A 56 9.23 14.50 11.83
CA GLN A 56 9.33 13.25 11.09
C GLN A 56 10.61 13.20 10.25
N GLU A 57 11.07 14.36 9.76
CA GLU A 57 12.39 14.51 9.14
C GLU A 57 13.53 14.19 10.11
N GLY A 58 13.44 14.62 11.38
CA GLY A 58 14.43 14.30 12.39
C GLY A 58 14.47 12.81 12.74
N LEU A 59 13.29 12.17 12.80
CA LEU A 59 13.21 10.72 12.95
C LEU A 59 13.80 10.01 11.74
N GLN A 60 13.52 10.45 10.51
CA GLN A 60 14.04 9.83 9.28
C GLN A 60 15.54 10.04 9.10
N ALA A 61 16.06 11.19 9.54
CA ALA A 61 17.48 11.53 9.52
C ALA A 61 18.29 10.78 10.59
N ALA A 62 17.64 10.02 11.48
CA ALA A 62 18.34 9.18 12.43
C ALA A 62 19.10 8.07 11.69
N SER A 63 20.41 8.22 11.62
CA SER A 63 21.32 7.24 11.04
C SER A 63 22.40 6.84 12.04
N PHE A 64 22.94 5.63 11.85
CA PHE A 64 24.21 5.25 12.48
C PHE A 64 25.21 4.97 11.37
N THR A 65 26.40 5.52 11.54
CA THR A 65 27.49 5.35 10.59
C THR A 65 28.42 4.26 11.10
N VAL A 66 28.62 3.22 10.31
CA VAL A 66 29.61 2.18 10.60
C VAL A 66 30.80 2.38 9.68
N GLU A 67 31.97 2.52 10.27
CA GLU A 67 33.24 2.57 9.56
C GLU A 67 33.99 1.26 9.77
N ILE A 68 34.32 0.58 8.68
CA ILE A 68 35.14 -0.64 8.67
C ILE A 68 36.29 -0.42 7.68
N GLY A 69 37.48 -0.12 8.21
CA GLY A 69 38.66 0.22 7.41
C GLY A 69 38.44 1.53 6.64
N ASN A 70 38.62 1.52 5.32
CA ASN A 70 38.39 2.69 4.44
C ASN A 70 36.95 2.77 3.89
N ARG A 71 36.01 1.99 4.43
CA ARG A 71 34.61 1.99 3.97
C ARG A 71 33.70 2.53 5.06
N GLN A 72 32.91 3.52 4.70
CA GLN A 72 31.87 4.10 5.53
C GLN A 72 30.51 3.64 4.98
N GLY A 73 29.65 3.14 5.86
CA GLY A 73 28.26 2.79 5.55
C GLY A 73 27.32 3.53 6.47
N GLU A 74 26.45 4.35 5.91
CA GLU A 74 25.40 5.04 6.65
C GLU A 74 24.12 4.19 6.67
N PHE A 75 23.65 3.84 7.87
CA PHE A 75 22.43 3.08 8.07
C PHE A 75 21.33 3.98 8.62
N MET A 76 20.41 4.39 7.73
CA MET A 76 19.26 5.23 8.05
C MET A 76 18.11 4.42 8.69
N TYR A 77 18.31 3.93 9.91
CA TYR A 77 17.27 3.17 10.64
C TYR A 77 16.02 4.02 10.95
N GLY A 78 16.19 5.33 11.04
CA GLY A 78 15.12 6.29 11.23
C GLY A 78 14.03 6.24 10.17
N ALA A 79 14.44 6.15 8.89
CA ALA A 79 13.52 6.02 7.76
C ALA A 79 12.67 4.73 7.85
N PHE A 80 13.29 3.63 8.28
CA PHE A 80 12.60 2.37 8.48
C PHE A 80 11.56 2.47 9.61
N ILE A 81 11.92 3.01 10.77
CA ILE A 81 10.98 3.20 11.89
C ILE A 81 9.81 4.09 11.46
N SER A 82 10.08 5.20 10.76
CA SER A 82 9.03 6.08 10.24
C SER A 82 8.06 5.32 9.33
N SER A 83 8.57 4.49 8.41
CA SER A 83 7.72 3.68 7.52
C SER A 83 6.87 2.65 8.27
N LEU A 84 7.39 2.10 9.37
CA LEU A 84 6.68 1.13 10.20
C LEU A 84 5.51 1.80 10.94
N ILE A 85 5.73 3.01 11.45
CA ILE A 85 4.67 3.82 12.08
C ILE A 85 3.56 4.10 11.05
N THR A 86 3.92 4.55 9.84
CA THR A 86 2.95 4.80 8.77
C THR A 86 2.18 3.53 8.41
N LEU A 87 2.85 2.37 8.31
CA LEU A 87 2.20 1.09 8.01
C LEU A 87 1.15 0.73 9.07
N ILE A 88 1.50 0.83 10.36
CA ILE A 88 0.59 0.54 11.46
C ILE A 88 -0.59 1.51 11.45
N ALA A 89 -0.34 2.80 11.21
CA ALA A 89 -1.38 3.81 11.11
C ALA A 89 -2.36 3.54 9.94
N VAL A 90 -1.84 3.20 8.76
CA VAL A 90 -2.66 2.79 7.60
C VAL A 90 -3.50 1.57 7.95
N ALA A 91 -2.90 0.54 8.55
CA ALA A 91 -3.63 -0.67 8.94
C ALA A 91 -4.76 -0.37 9.94
N LEU A 92 -4.51 0.50 10.93
CA LEU A 92 -5.52 0.95 11.89
C LEU A 92 -6.66 1.70 11.21
N VAL A 93 -6.35 2.63 10.30
CA VAL A 93 -7.37 3.39 9.57
C VAL A 93 -8.21 2.46 8.69
N VAL A 94 -7.58 1.52 7.96
CA VAL A 94 -8.32 0.51 7.19
C VAL A 94 -9.25 -0.30 8.09
N TYR A 95 -8.76 -0.78 9.24
CA TYR A 95 -9.56 -1.54 10.20
C TYR A 95 -10.78 -0.74 10.67
N VAL A 96 -10.59 0.52 11.06
CA VAL A 96 -11.68 1.40 11.50
C VAL A 96 -12.68 1.63 10.36
N VAL A 97 -12.22 1.91 9.14
CA VAL A 97 -13.12 2.13 7.99
C VAL A 97 -13.95 0.88 7.69
N VAL A 98 -13.33 -0.30 7.65
CA VAL A 98 -14.04 -1.58 7.40
C VAL A 98 -15.08 -1.83 8.47
N HIS A 99 -14.73 -1.63 9.74
CA HIS A 99 -15.61 -1.89 10.88
C HIS A 99 -16.74 -0.85 11.01
N VAL A 100 -16.46 0.43 10.78
CA VAL A 100 -17.47 1.52 10.81
C VAL A 100 -18.49 1.32 9.68
N LEU A 101 -18.02 0.96 8.48
CA LEU A 101 -18.88 0.66 7.35
C LEU A 101 -19.62 -0.68 7.50
N LYS A 102 -19.36 -1.44 8.58
CA LYS A 102 -19.92 -2.77 8.84
C LYS A 102 -19.75 -3.71 7.64
N LEU A 103 -18.68 -3.55 6.87
CA LEU A 103 -18.39 -4.42 5.71
C LEU A 103 -18.11 -5.86 6.17
N ASP A 104 -17.59 -6.00 7.40
CA ASP A 104 -17.48 -7.24 8.17
C ASP A 104 -18.83 -7.90 8.52
N LYS A 105 -19.94 -7.13 8.52
CA LYS A 105 -21.31 -7.65 8.75
C LYS A 105 -22.13 -7.82 7.46
N LEU A 106 -21.66 -7.27 6.35
CA LEU A 106 -22.27 -7.42 5.03
C LEU A 106 -21.92 -8.75 4.37
N ASP A 107 -21.01 -9.52 4.97
CA ASP A 107 -20.87 -10.95 4.73
C ASP A 107 -22.12 -11.66 5.28
N LYS A 108 -23.21 -11.57 4.50
CA LYS A 108 -24.40 -12.41 4.71
C LYS A 108 -23.90 -13.84 4.79
N LYS A 109 -24.22 -14.52 5.90
CA LYS A 109 -24.09 -15.98 6.00
C LYS A 109 -24.56 -16.58 4.69
N LYS A 110 -23.70 -17.37 4.04
CA LYS A 110 -24.12 -18.32 3.01
C LYS A 110 -25.10 -19.27 3.70
N ASP A 111 -26.38 -19.01 3.56
CA ASP A 111 -27.41 -20.05 3.53
C ASP A 111 -27.39 -20.68 2.12
#